data_AF-A0A1V4X7G3-F1
#
_entry.id   AF-A0A1V4X7G3-F1
#
_cell.length_a   1.000
_cell.length_b   1.000
_cell.length_c   1.000
_cell.angle_alpha   90.00
_cell.angle_beta   90.00
_cell.angle_gamma   90.00
#
_symmetry.space_group_name_H-M   'P 1'
#
loop_
_entity.id
_entity.type
_entity.pdbx_description
1 polymer ?
#
loop_
_entity_poly.entity_id
_entity_poly.type
_entity_poly.pdbx_seq_one_letter_code
_entity_poly.pdbx_strand_id
1 'polypeptide(L)'
;MSIRIERSLDRVLVAAALLMAAALIPDAGAAQTGKSSRAAAPGPAMQKVVTEKASFVLYVPKGWKVKESAEGQALQVHAADPSGCSSVFFSTGAAPQGGSAAALAKREAARLGRTAGDLEIRSAFASRDGSTLVFDGTYSPPKRGKTEFRSWVSVRGAEETCARIEAPAGQLAAMRPTLLTVLSNLRVMKGAVAPAGAAAAPVRVQLATHRLRDGSASFLLPQGWQCQDHGKGTFVAGEPGGYSFISGNVELLTPQMRVNHPGILVSPYLAPGPAWQFITARYGLASNLRYEKVIPRADVARQMGQVYTAGPVTVEELIYSFTSREGKATRGYTFGISFGSRLGTSWSFRHLTVTAPAERFGPWAGNFAAMLGSYRINERWAADYAAQGARRLREMQQQTSAMVTRNAQEIRQMMQAAYDERQRSMDYIDYQRTSYIRGQQDWISSMEGGTVYRSDSWGTKNTTTGETWEGKPYDYVHFEGRNPKYNEQMQPVDSRALWERHIRR
;
A
#
# COMPACT_ATOMS: atom_id res chain seq x y z
N MET A 1 -17.80 -19.98 4.81
CA MET A 1 -18.30 -18.68 4.29
C MET A 1 -17.30 -17.66 3.67
N SER A 2 -15.98 -17.91 3.60
CA SER A 2 -14.99 -16.85 3.23
C SER A 2 -14.83 -16.55 1.73
N ILE A 3 -15.52 -17.28 0.83
CA ILE A 3 -15.24 -17.29 -0.64
C ILE A 3 -16.30 -16.53 -1.48
N ARG A 4 -17.43 -16.13 -0.90
CA ARG A 4 -18.53 -15.48 -1.67
C ARG A 4 -18.81 -14.02 -1.31
N ILE A 5 -18.22 -13.51 -0.23
CA ILE A 5 -17.98 -12.07 -0.07
C ILE A 5 -16.94 -11.65 -1.12
N GLU A 6 -15.89 -12.47 -1.32
CA GLU A 6 -14.89 -12.32 -2.37
C GLU A 6 -15.53 -12.19 -3.76
N ARG A 7 -16.39 -13.11 -4.21
CA ARG A 7 -16.94 -13.02 -5.59
C ARG A 7 -17.92 -11.86 -5.87
N SER A 8 -18.51 -11.27 -4.83
CA SER A 8 -19.40 -10.09 -4.95
C SER A 8 -18.59 -8.80 -5.01
N LEU A 9 -17.48 -8.75 -4.26
CA LEU A 9 -16.50 -7.67 -4.32
C LEU A 9 -15.64 -7.81 -5.59
N ASP A 10 -15.20 -9.01 -5.97
CA ASP A 10 -14.35 -9.31 -7.13
C ASP A 10 -14.97 -8.88 -8.46
N ARG A 11 -16.29 -9.06 -8.67
CA ARG A 11 -16.93 -8.68 -9.94
C ARG A 11 -17.36 -7.21 -10.02
N VAL A 12 -17.48 -6.54 -8.88
CA VAL A 12 -17.85 -5.11 -8.81
C VAL A 12 -16.60 -4.22 -8.70
N LEU A 13 -15.49 -4.71 -8.11
CA LEU A 13 -14.22 -4.00 -8.00
C LEU A 13 -13.29 -4.15 -9.21
N VAL A 14 -13.45 -5.18 -10.05
CA VAL A 14 -12.72 -5.24 -11.34
C VAL A 14 -13.11 -4.05 -12.23
N ALA A 15 -14.34 -3.54 -12.14
CA ALA A 15 -14.75 -2.32 -12.84
C ALA A 15 -14.27 -1.00 -12.19
N ALA A 16 -13.87 -1.02 -10.91
CA ALA A 16 -13.32 0.15 -10.21
C ALA A 16 -11.79 0.24 -10.33
N ALA A 17 -11.10 -0.90 -10.38
CA ALA A 17 -9.66 -1.00 -10.61
C ALA A 17 -9.27 -0.69 -12.07
N LEU A 18 -10.16 -0.99 -13.04
CA LEU A 18 -9.95 -0.70 -14.47
C LEU A 18 -9.97 0.80 -14.83
N LEU A 19 -10.44 1.69 -13.94
CA LEU A 19 -10.51 3.15 -14.18
C LEU A 19 -9.40 3.95 -13.48
N MET A 20 -8.55 3.31 -12.68
CA MET A 20 -7.38 3.96 -12.05
C MET A 20 -6.12 3.87 -12.93
N ALA A 21 -6.17 3.13 -14.04
CA ALA A 21 -5.07 2.94 -14.98
C ALA A 21 -5.41 3.24 -16.46
N ALA A 22 -6.65 3.64 -16.77
CA ALA A 22 -7.12 3.81 -18.13
C ALA A 22 -7.46 5.27 -18.45
N ALA A 23 -6.44 6.04 -18.80
CA ALA A 23 -6.58 7.15 -19.73
C ALA A 23 -5.54 6.96 -20.83
N LEU A 24 -5.67 5.89 -21.64
CA LEU A 24 -4.94 5.65 -22.90
C LEU A 24 -5.55 4.43 -23.67
N ILE A 25 -6.63 4.69 -24.42
CA ILE A 25 -7.06 4.11 -25.74
C ILE A 25 -7.43 2.58 -25.85
N PRO A 26 -7.90 2.04 -27.03
CA PRO A 26 -9.21 1.39 -27.22
C PRO A 26 -9.18 -0.14 -27.45
N ASP A 27 -10.38 -0.72 -27.49
CA ASP A 27 -10.86 -1.97 -28.14
C ASP A 27 -9.88 -3.13 -28.46
N ALA A 28 -10.20 -4.32 -27.92
CA ALA A 28 -10.19 -5.60 -28.64
C ALA A 28 -10.67 -6.74 -27.72
N GLY A 29 -11.77 -7.39 -28.11
CA GLY A 29 -12.24 -8.63 -27.49
C GLY A 29 -11.50 -9.87 -28.00
N ALA A 30 -11.57 -10.95 -27.22
CA ALA A 30 -11.71 -12.33 -27.72
C ALA A 30 -11.96 -13.28 -26.53
N ALA A 31 -13.06 -14.01 -26.62
CA ALA A 31 -13.33 -15.18 -25.81
C ALA A 31 -12.46 -16.35 -26.28
N GLN A 32 -12.05 -17.23 -25.36
CA GLN A 32 -11.72 -18.61 -25.73
C GLN A 32 -12.24 -19.61 -24.71
N THR A 33 -13.18 -20.39 -25.20
CA THR A 33 -13.77 -21.60 -24.65
C THR A 33 -12.87 -22.81 -24.87
N GLY A 34 -12.94 -23.77 -23.93
CA GLY A 34 -12.65 -25.19 -24.17
C GLY A 34 -11.70 -25.79 -23.13
N LYS A 35 -11.83 -27.04 -22.69
CA LYS A 35 -12.79 -28.13 -22.95
C LYS A 35 -12.62 -29.11 -21.78
N SER A 36 -13.72 -29.64 -21.25
CA SER A 36 -13.75 -30.94 -20.56
C SER A 36 -13.36 -32.03 -21.57
N SER A 37 -12.82 -33.20 -21.22
CA SER A 37 -13.36 -34.22 -20.31
C SER A 37 -12.48 -35.48 -20.37
N ARG A 38 -12.54 -36.34 -19.34
CA ARG A 38 -12.61 -37.79 -19.57
C ARG A 38 -13.50 -38.43 -18.49
N ALA A 39 -14.57 -39.08 -18.94
CA ALA A 39 -15.61 -39.71 -18.12
C ALA A 39 -15.29 -41.17 -17.81
N ALA A 40 -15.68 -41.62 -16.61
CA ALA A 40 -15.76 -43.02 -16.20
C ALA A 40 -17.19 -43.55 -16.42
N ALA A 41 -17.32 -44.88 -16.45
CA ALA A 41 -18.49 -45.73 -16.77
C ALA A 41 -19.86 -45.28 -16.21
N PRO A 42 -20.99 -45.68 -16.84
CA PRO A 42 -22.32 -45.13 -16.54
C PRO A 42 -22.81 -45.61 -15.16
N GLY A 43 -22.76 -44.70 -14.19
CA GLY A 43 -23.47 -44.87 -12.92
C GLY A 43 -24.99 -44.90 -13.12
N PRO A 44 -25.77 -45.31 -12.10
CA PRO A 44 -27.22 -45.32 -12.15
C PRO A 44 -27.77 -43.98 -12.65
N ALA A 45 -28.82 -44.01 -13.47
CA ALA A 45 -29.42 -42.79 -14.03
C ALA A 45 -29.85 -41.83 -12.91
N MET A 46 -29.08 -40.76 -12.73
CA MET A 46 -29.30 -39.76 -11.70
C MET A 46 -30.29 -38.70 -12.19
N GLN A 47 -31.20 -38.27 -11.32
CA GLN A 47 -32.08 -37.13 -11.53
C GLN A 47 -31.63 -35.95 -10.67
N LYS A 48 -31.66 -34.75 -11.24
CA LYS A 48 -31.43 -33.51 -10.49
C LYS A 48 -32.69 -33.18 -9.70
N VAL A 49 -32.52 -32.91 -8.41
CA VAL A 49 -33.58 -32.42 -7.53
C VAL A 49 -33.17 -31.07 -6.95
N VAL A 50 -34.06 -30.09 -7.04
CA VAL A 50 -34.01 -28.83 -6.28
C VAL A 50 -35.07 -28.95 -5.21
N THR A 51 -34.71 -28.76 -3.95
CA THR A 51 -35.67 -28.91 -2.84
C THR A 51 -36.72 -27.80 -2.86
N GLU A 52 -37.87 -28.01 -2.20
CA GLU A 52 -39.03 -27.11 -2.23
C GLU A 52 -38.70 -25.66 -1.84
N LYS A 53 -37.86 -25.46 -0.81
CA LYS A 53 -37.45 -24.10 -0.38
C LYS A 53 -36.20 -23.61 -1.12
N ALA A 54 -35.78 -24.33 -2.16
CA ALA A 54 -34.59 -24.08 -2.95
C ALA A 54 -33.32 -23.92 -2.09
N SER A 55 -33.25 -24.62 -0.96
CA SER A 55 -32.07 -24.61 -0.09
C SER A 55 -30.98 -25.58 -0.52
N PHE A 56 -31.36 -26.65 -1.21
CA PHE A 56 -30.43 -27.69 -1.67
C PHE A 56 -30.65 -28.06 -3.12
N VAL A 57 -29.55 -28.40 -3.80
CA VAL A 57 -29.54 -29.05 -5.12
C VAL A 57 -28.69 -30.30 -4.99
N LEU A 58 -29.23 -31.43 -5.42
CA LEU A 58 -28.53 -32.72 -5.38
C LEU A 58 -28.97 -33.61 -6.54
N TYR A 59 -28.11 -34.57 -6.87
CA TYR A 59 -28.40 -35.60 -7.84
C TYR A 59 -28.65 -36.91 -7.09
N VAL A 60 -29.81 -37.52 -7.30
CA VAL A 60 -30.21 -38.78 -6.64
C VAL A 60 -30.59 -39.82 -7.70
N PRO A 61 -30.49 -41.13 -7.43
CA PRO A 61 -31.01 -42.13 -8.35
C PRO A 61 -32.51 -41.92 -8.62
N LYS A 62 -32.96 -42.23 -9.82
CA LYS A 62 -34.37 -42.09 -10.21
C LYS A 62 -35.29 -42.82 -9.21
N GLY A 63 -36.35 -42.15 -8.77
CA GLY A 63 -37.33 -42.67 -7.81
C GLY A 63 -37.01 -42.43 -6.33
N TRP A 64 -35.82 -41.91 -6.00
CA TRP A 64 -35.50 -41.51 -4.62
C TRP A 64 -36.33 -40.30 -4.19
N LYS A 65 -36.76 -40.30 -2.94
CA LYS A 65 -37.49 -39.19 -2.30
C LYS A 65 -36.51 -38.27 -1.60
N VAL A 66 -36.69 -36.96 -1.78
CA VAL A 66 -35.88 -35.93 -1.13
C VAL A 66 -36.80 -35.08 -0.26
N LYS A 67 -36.45 -34.93 1.02
CA LYS A 67 -37.16 -34.10 1.98
C LYS A 67 -36.22 -33.04 2.53
N GLU A 68 -36.68 -31.80 2.52
CA GLU A 68 -36.02 -30.69 3.20
C GLU A 68 -36.69 -30.42 4.56
N SER A 69 -35.89 -30.15 5.58
CA SER A 69 -36.36 -29.74 6.90
C SER A 69 -35.44 -28.69 7.51
N ALA A 70 -35.91 -28.06 8.58
CA ALA A 70 -35.10 -27.16 9.39
C ALA A 70 -35.27 -27.53 10.86
N GLU A 71 -34.19 -27.43 11.63
CA GLU A 71 -34.20 -27.66 13.07
C GLU A 71 -33.40 -26.56 13.76
N GLY A 72 -34.10 -25.67 14.47
CA GLY A 72 -33.51 -24.43 14.96
C GLY A 72 -32.97 -23.59 13.80
N GLN A 73 -31.67 -23.29 13.83
CA GLN A 73 -30.95 -22.53 12.78
C GLN A 73 -30.26 -23.44 11.74
N ALA A 74 -30.38 -24.76 11.87
CA ALA A 74 -29.76 -25.71 10.94
C ALA A 74 -30.75 -26.12 9.84
N LEU A 75 -30.29 -26.09 8.59
CA LEU A 75 -31.00 -26.68 7.46
C LEU A 75 -30.60 -28.13 7.28
N GLN A 76 -31.55 -28.95 6.88
CA GLN A 76 -31.38 -30.38 6.72
C GLN A 76 -31.99 -30.84 5.39
N VAL A 77 -31.34 -31.83 4.78
CA VAL A 77 -31.89 -32.56 3.65
C VAL A 77 -31.68 -34.04 3.87
N HIS A 78 -32.73 -34.80 3.60
CA HIS A 78 -32.76 -36.26 3.67
C HIS A 78 -33.18 -36.79 2.31
N ALA A 79 -32.34 -37.65 1.72
CA ALA A 79 -32.63 -38.32 0.46
C ALA A 79 -32.64 -39.83 0.71
N ALA A 80 -33.75 -40.49 0.40
CA ALA A 80 -33.92 -41.92 0.64
C ALA A 80 -34.41 -42.66 -0.60
N ASP A 81 -34.05 -43.93 -0.68
CA ASP A 81 -34.56 -44.85 -1.69
C ASP A 81 -36.08 -45.06 -1.52
N PRO A 82 -36.78 -45.66 -2.50
CA PRO A 82 -38.23 -45.87 -2.41
C PRO A 82 -38.68 -46.67 -1.18
N SER A 83 -37.84 -47.59 -0.68
CA SER A 83 -38.13 -48.36 0.54
C SER A 83 -37.89 -47.56 1.82
N GLY A 84 -37.13 -46.47 1.76
CA GLY A 84 -36.73 -45.67 2.91
C GLY A 84 -35.60 -46.30 3.75
N CYS A 85 -35.08 -47.46 3.36
CA CYS A 85 -34.08 -48.20 4.13
C CYS A 85 -32.66 -47.69 3.89
N SER A 86 -32.35 -47.21 2.68
CA SER A 86 -31.06 -46.58 2.33
C SER A 86 -31.23 -45.08 2.20
N SER A 87 -30.39 -44.30 2.87
CA SER A 87 -30.53 -42.84 2.82
C SER A 87 -29.23 -42.06 3.01
N VAL A 88 -29.28 -40.81 2.56
CA VAL A 88 -28.28 -39.78 2.80
C VAL A 88 -28.94 -38.67 3.60
N PHE A 89 -28.30 -38.30 4.70
CA PHE A 89 -28.65 -37.14 5.50
C PHE A 89 -27.53 -36.11 5.40
N PHE A 90 -27.91 -34.85 5.26
CA PHE A 90 -26.99 -33.73 5.37
C PHE A 90 -27.64 -32.62 6.17
N SER A 91 -26.87 -32.03 7.07
CA SER A 91 -27.26 -30.86 7.83
C SER A 91 -26.12 -29.84 7.80
N THR A 92 -26.51 -28.57 7.74
CA THR A 92 -25.58 -27.46 7.83
C THR A 92 -26.24 -26.32 8.58
N GLY A 93 -25.45 -25.63 9.39
CA GLY A 93 -25.97 -24.58 10.24
C GLY A 93 -24.89 -23.77 10.91
N ALA A 94 -25.39 -22.97 11.82
CA ALA A 94 -24.61 -22.13 12.69
C ALA A 94 -23.89 -22.93 13.78
N ALA A 95 -22.55 -22.85 13.86
CA ALA A 95 -21.84 -23.42 15.00
C ALA A 95 -22.00 -22.50 16.24
N PRO A 96 -22.36 -23.03 17.43
CA PRO A 96 -22.38 -22.24 18.65
C PRO A 96 -20.97 -21.72 18.98
N GLN A 97 -20.86 -20.56 19.65
CA GLN A 97 -19.58 -20.04 20.11
C GLN A 97 -18.88 -21.07 21.02
N GLY A 98 -17.62 -21.39 20.71
CA GLY A 98 -16.87 -22.45 21.41
C GLY A 98 -17.32 -23.88 21.07
N GLY A 99 -18.15 -24.07 20.05
CA GLY A 99 -18.60 -25.39 19.60
C GLY A 99 -17.44 -26.25 19.09
N SER A 100 -17.48 -27.55 19.40
CA SER A 100 -16.52 -28.54 18.94
C SER A 100 -17.19 -29.63 18.09
N ALA A 101 -16.43 -30.28 17.20
CA ALA A 101 -16.95 -31.39 16.40
C ALA A 101 -17.44 -32.55 17.28
N ALA A 102 -16.80 -32.76 18.45
CA ALA A 102 -17.24 -33.73 19.44
C ALA A 102 -18.62 -33.40 20.05
N ALA A 103 -18.88 -32.13 20.38
CA ALA A 103 -20.18 -31.71 20.90
C ALA A 103 -21.30 -31.88 19.86
N LEU A 104 -21.03 -31.54 18.60
CA LEU A 104 -21.98 -31.78 17.50
C LEU A 104 -22.19 -33.29 17.24
N ALA A 105 -21.13 -34.10 17.25
CA ALA A 105 -21.26 -35.55 17.11
C ALA A 105 -22.12 -36.18 18.22
N LYS A 106 -21.93 -35.76 19.49
CA LYS A 106 -22.78 -36.18 20.60
C LYS A 106 -24.23 -35.78 20.40
N ARG A 107 -24.50 -34.56 19.94
CA ARG A 107 -25.87 -34.08 19.65
C ARG A 107 -26.53 -34.91 18.56
N GLU A 108 -25.80 -35.24 17.49
CA GLU A 108 -26.28 -36.05 16.37
C GLU A 108 -26.48 -37.52 16.74
N ALA A 109 -25.58 -38.11 17.51
CA ALA A 109 -25.76 -39.45 18.06
C ALA A 109 -26.97 -39.52 19.00
N ALA A 110 -27.17 -38.52 19.87
CA ALA A 110 -28.33 -38.46 20.75
C ALA A 110 -29.65 -38.39 19.97
N ARG A 111 -29.68 -37.78 18.76
CA ARG A 111 -30.87 -37.79 17.89
C ARG A 111 -31.19 -39.18 17.37
N LEU A 112 -30.17 -39.93 16.94
CA LEU A 112 -30.34 -41.32 16.55
C LEU A 112 -30.85 -42.16 17.73
N GLY A 113 -30.27 -41.99 18.91
CA GLY A 113 -30.66 -42.72 20.12
C GLY A 113 -32.09 -42.40 20.60
N ARG A 114 -32.58 -41.18 20.39
CA ARG A 114 -34.00 -40.84 20.63
C ARG A 114 -34.95 -41.50 19.64
N THR A 115 -34.48 -41.80 18.43
CA THR A 115 -35.28 -42.44 17.37
C THR A 115 -35.30 -43.96 17.53
N ALA A 116 -34.21 -44.53 18.03
CA ALA A 116 -34.09 -45.95 18.37
C ALA A 116 -33.22 -46.13 19.62
N GLY A 117 -33.77 -46.78 20.64
CA GLY A 117 -33.10 -46.96 21.94
C GLY A 117 -31.92 -47.94 21.92
N ASP A 118 -31.66 -48.60 20.78
CA ASP A 118 -30.60 -49.60 20.58
C ASP A 118 -29.37 -49.05 19.84
N LEU A 119 -29.17 -47.73 19.85
CA LEU A 119 -28.02 -47.11 19.20
C LEU A 119 -26.70 -47.63 19.79
N GLU A 120 -25.85 -48.16 18.91
CA GLU A 120 -24.50 -48.62 19.22
C GLU A 120 -23.48 -47.86 18.36
N ILE A 121 -22.53 -47.18 18.99
CA ILE A 121 -21.40 -46.54 18.31
C ILE A 121 -20.23 -47.52 18.28
N ARG A 122 -19.81 -47.95 17.08
CA ARG A 122 -18.73 -48.94 16.89
C ARG A 122 -17.35 -48.30 16.85
N SER A 123 -17.25 -47.11 16.28
CA SER A 123 -15.97 -46.41 16.13
C SER A 123 -16.19 -44.90 16.08
N ALA A 124 -15.21 -44.15 16.55
CA ALA A 124 -15.17 -42.70 16.46
C ALA A 124 -13.72 -42.23 16.33
N PHE A 125 -13.45 -41.37 15.34
CA PHE A 125 -12.14 -40.82 15.05
C PHE A 125 -12.25 -39.30 14.90
N ALA A 126 -11.42 -38.55 15.62
CA ALA A 126 -11.34 -37.10 15.49
C ALA A 126 -10.06 -36.70 14.74
N SER A 127 -10.10 -35.58 14.01
CA SER A 127 -8.87 -34.97 13.48
C SER A 127 -8.00 -34.39 14.59
N ARG A 128 -6.70 -34.24 14.31
CA ARG A 128 -5.71 -33.72 15.27
C ARG A 128 -6.06 -32.34 15.83
N ASP A 129 -6.71 -31.50 15.03
CA ASP A 129 -7.17 -30.16 15.39
C ASP A 129 -8.59 -30.14 16.02
N GLY A 130 -9.25 -31.29 16.16
CA GLY A 130 -10.60 -31.42 16.71
C GLY A 130 -11.71 -30.79 15.86
N SER A 131 -11.40 -30.32 14.65
CA SER A 131 -12.36 -29.64 13.76
C SER A 131 -13.28 -30.60 13.01
N THR A 132 -12.91 -31.89 12.93
CA THR A 132 -13.69 -32.94 12.28
C THR A 132 -13.76 -34.20 13.12
N LEU A 133 -14.87 -34.92 13.01
CA LEU A 133 -15.08 -36.21 13.67
C LEU A 133 -15.86 -37.15 12.75
N VAL A 134 -15.42 -38.39 12.62
CA VAL A 134 -16.11 -39.46 11.91
C VAL A 134 -16.52 -40.53 12.89
N PHE A 135 -17.77 -40.99 12.84
CA PHE A 135 -18.23 -42.09 13.69
C PHE A 135 -19.21 -43.00 12.96
N ASP A 136 -19.11 -44.29 13.28
CA ASP A 136 -19.89 -45.36 12.70
C ASP A 136 -20.71 -46.08 13.77
N GLY A 137 -21.85 -46.63 13.39
CA GLY A 137 -22.68 -47.36 14.33
C GLY A 137 -23.83 -48.12 13.70
N THR A 138 -24.63 -48.72 14.58
CA THR A 138 -25.91 -49.35 14.23
C THR A 138 -27.02 -48.87 15.12
N TYR A 139 -28.24 -48.85 14.58
CA TYR A 139 -29.47 -48.57 15.31
C TYR A 139 -30.67 -49.16 14.55
N SER A 140 -31.82 -49.35 15.20
CA SER A 140 -33.01 -49.94 14.59
C SER A 140 -34.18 -48.94 14.54
N PRO A 141 -34.21 -48.01 13.56
CA PRO A 141 -35.30 -47.07 13.42
C PRO A 141 -36.64 -47.77 13.12
N PRO A 142 -37.78 -47.22 13.61
CA PRO A 142 -39.09 -47.77 13.33
C PRO A 142 -39.32 -47.93 11.82
N LYS A 143 -39.86 -49.09 11.42
CA LYS A 143 -40.21 -49.44 10.02
C LYS A 143 -39.02 -49.64 9.04
N ARG A 144 -37.77 -49.50 9.48
CA ARG A 144 -36.56 -49.68 8.63
C ARG A 144 -35.68 -50.87 9.03
N GLY A 145 -35.87 -51.40 10.24
CA GLY A 145 -35.05 -52.50 10.76
C GLY A 145 -33.62 -52.07 11.08
N LYS A 146 -32.75 -53.04 11.39
CA LYS A 146 -31.36 -52.77 11.80
C LYS A 146 -30.60 -52.06 10.68
N THR A 147 -30.11 -50.86 10.98
CA THR A 147 -29.50 -49.93 10.03
C THR A 147 -28.05 -49.67 10.44
N GLU A 148 -27.13 -49.77 9.49
CA GLU A 148 -25.74 -49.34 9.63
C GLU A 148 -25.57 -47.91 9.10
N PHE A 149 -24.75 -47.11 9.78
CA PHE A 149 -24.47 -45.75 9.35
C PHE A 149 -23.01 -45.36 9.51
N ARG A 150 -22.61 -44.34 8.73
CA ARG A 150 -21.39 -43.57 8.91
C ARG A 150 -21.73 -42.09 8.90
N SER A 151 -21.27 -41.36 9.91
CA SER A 151 -21.46 -39.91 10.03
C SER A 151 -20.11 -39.19 9.98
N TRP A 152 -20.07 -38.07 9.25
CA TRP A 152 -18.98 -37.11 9.24
C TRP A 152 -19.48 -35.78 9.78
N VAL A 153 -18.80 -35.28 10.80
CA VAL A 153 -19.11 -34.02 11.46
C VAL A 153 -17.93 -33.08 11.24
N SER A 154 -18.21 -31.82 10.91
CA SER A 154 -17.19 -30.78 10.87
C SER A 154 -17.69 -29.48 11.48
N VAL A 155 -16.80 -28.79 12.19
CA VAL A 155 -16.99 -27.43 12.68
C VAL A 155 -15.83 -26.60 12.14
N ARG A 156 -16.14 -25.58 11.33
CA ARG A 156 -15.15 -24.69 10.72
C ARG A 156 -15.57 -23.24 10.94
N GLY A 157 -14.90 -22.58 11.89
CA GLY A 157 -15.26 -21.23 12.31
C GLY A 157 -16.68 -21.19 12.86
N ALA A 158 -17.54 -20.40 12.23
CA ALA A 158 -18.95 -20.23 12.61
C ALA A 158 -19.91 -21.21 11.90
N GLU A 159 -19.40 -22.15 11.09
CA GLU A 159 -20.23 -23.11 10.35
C GLU A 159 -20.06 -24.51 10.92
N GLU A 160 -21.17 -25.21 11.06
CA GLU A 160 -21.20 -26.63 11.41
C GLU A 160 -21.90 -27.44 10.32
N THR A 161 -21.43 -28.66 10.12
CA THR A 161 -22.02 -29.60 9.15
C THR A 161 -22.02 -31.01 9.70
N CYS A 162 -23.10 -31.75 9.48
CA CYS A 162 -23.12 -33.20 9.65
C CYS A 162 -23.66 -33.87 8.39
N ALA A 163 -22.87 -34.77 7.83
CA ALA A 163 -23.25 -35.65 6.74
C ALA A 163 -23.35 -37.08 7.24
N ARG A 164 -24.32 -37.86 6.77
CA ARG A 164 -24.49 -39.26 7.15
C ARG A 164 -24.99 -40.08 5.97
N ILE A 165 -24.46 -41.28 5.85
CA ILE A 165 -24.99 -42.32 4.95
C ILE A 165 -25.52 -43.48 5.77
N GLU A 166 -26.61 -44.07 5.33
CA GLU A 166 -27.30 -45.15 6.02
C GLU A 166 -27.74 -46.22 5.02
N ALA A 167 -27.68 -47.49 5.45
CA ALA A 167 -28.19 -48.63 4.70
C ALA A 167 -28.61 -49.75 5.68
N PRO A 168 -29.41 -50.73 5.24
CA PRO A 168 -29.64 -51.94 6.03
C PRO A 168 -28.33 -52.58 6.51
N ALA A 169 -28.37 -53.20 7.68
CA ALA A 169 -27.22 -53.91 8.23
C ALA A 169 -26.67 -54.93 7.22
N GLY A 170 -25.34 -54.96 7.05
CA GLY A 170 -24.65 -55.78 6.05
C GLY A 170 -24.68 -55.23 4.62
N GLN A 171 -25.47 -54.19 4.30
CA GLN A 171 -25.56 -53.62 2.94
C GLN A 171 -24.80 -52.31 2.78
N LEU A 172 -24.33 -51.67 3.86
CA LEU A 172 -23.68 -50.36 3.79
C LEU A 172 -22.44 -50.36 2.90
N ALA A 173 -21.64 -51.42 2.91
CA ALA A 173 -20.44 -51.52 2.07
C ALA A 173 -20.79 -51.55 0.57
N ALA A 174 -21.80 -52.32 0.18
CA ALA A 174 -22.27 -52.42 -1.20
C ALA A 174 -22.92 -51.12 -1.68
N MET A 175 -23.70 -50.46 -0.82
CA MET A 175 -24.41 -49.22 -1.15
C MET A 175 -23.53 -47.97 -1.07
N ARG A 176 -22.35 -48.06 -0.45
CA ARG A 176 -21.43 -46.93 -0.20
C ARG A 176 -21.13 -46.09 -1.45
N PRO A 177 -20.79 -46.66 -2.63
CA PRO A 177 -20.48 -45.85 -3.81
C PRO A 177 -21.66 -44.95 -4.23
N THR A 178 -22.88 -45.49 -4.25
CA THR A 178 -24.10 -44.74 -4.59
C THR A 178 -24.39 -43.66 -3.56
N LEU A 179 -24.36 -43.99 -2.27
CA LEU A 179 -24.64 -43.05 -1.17
C LEU A 179 -23.65 -41.90 -1.13
N LEU A 180 -22.35 -42.19 -1.31
CA LEU A 180 -21.31 -41.15 -1.40
C LEU A 180 -21.42 -40.32 -2.67
N THR A 181 -21.86 -40.91 -3.79
CA THR A 181 -22.14 -40.15 -5.01
C THR A 181 -23.27 -39.15 -4.76
N VAL A 182 -24.37 -39.55 -4.13
CA VAL A 182 -25.45 -38.61 -3.76
C VAL A 182 -24.92 -37.49 -2.85
N LEU A 183 -24.19 -37.85 -1.79
CA LEU A 183 -23.67 -36.90 -0.81
C LEU A 183 -22.67 -35.90 -1.41
N SER A 184 -21.74 -36.37 -2.24
CA SER A 184 -20.68 -35.53 -2.86
C SER A 184 -21.22 -34.51 -3.88
N ASN A 185 -22.34 -34.83 -4.52
CA ASN A 185 -23.00 -33.96 -5.48
C ASN A 185 -24.00 -32.98 -4.85
N LEU A 186 -24.21 -33.07 -3.53
CA LEU A 186 -25.05 -32.14 -2.79
C LEU A 186 -24.43 -30.73 -2.80
N ARG A 187 -25.30 -29.74 -3.04
CA ARG A 187 -24.95 -28.31 -3.05
C ARG A 187 -25.96 -27.55 -2.21
N VAL A 188 -25.45 -26.76 -1.27
CA VAL A 188 -26.25 -25.80 -0.51
C VAL A 188 -26.39 -24.52 -1.33
N MET A 189 -27.63 -24.05 -1.50
CA MET A 189 -27.94 -22.86 -2.27
C MET A 189 -27.52 -21.59 -1.53
N LYS A 190 -27.18 -20.54 -2.30
CA LYS A 190 -26.68 -19.28 -1.74
C LYS A 190 -27.77 -18.63 -0.88
N GLY A 191 -27.47 -18.36 0.39
CA GLY A 191 -28.39 -17.67 1.29
C GLY A 191 -29.42 -18.58 1.98
N ALA A 192 -29.34 -19.91 1.78
CA ALA A 192 -30.24 -20.86 2.44
C ALA A 192 -29.97 -20.94 3.96
N VAL A 193 -28.70 -21.00 4.36
CA VAL A 193 -28.31 -21.07 5.78
C VAL A 193 -28.03 -19.66 6.29
N ALA A 194 -28.74 -19.24 7.33
CA ALA A 194 -28.41 -18.05 8.07
C ALA A 194 -27.07 -18.26 8.83
N PRO A 195 -26.07 -17.37 8.69
CA PRO A 195 -24.81 -17.51 9.43
C PRO A 195 -25.03 -17.61 10.94
N ALA A 196 -24.15 -18.34 11.65
CA ALA A 196 -24.15 -18.35 13.12
C ALA A 196 -23.89 -16.97 13.68
N GLY A 197 -24.73 -16.56 14.61
CA GLY A 197 -24.89 -15.17 14.97
C GLY A 197 -25.74 -14.53 13.90
N ALA A 198 -26.98 -14.19 14.25
CA ALA A 198 -27.77 -13.28 13.45
C ALA A 198 -26.88 -12.06 13.16
N ALA A 199 -26.26 -12.03 11.99
CA ALA A 199 -25.84 -10.78 11.39
C ALA A 199 -27.14 -10.00 11.37
N ALA A 200 -27.22 -8.95 12.20
CA ALA A 200 -28.38 -8.07 12.22
C ALA A 200 -28.79 -7.82 10.76
N ALA A 201 -30.10 -7.88 10.50
CA ALA A 201 -30.63 -7.81 9.14
C ALA A 201 -29.86 -6.75 8.33
N PRO A 202 -29.46 -7.06 7.09
CA PRO A 202 -28.61 -6.17 6.30
C PRO A 202 -29.21 -4.77 6.31
N VAL A 203 -28.45 -3.82 6.87
CA VAL A 203 -28.91 -2.44 6.98
C VAL A 203 -28.80 -1.85 5.59
N ARG A 204 -29.92 -1.37 5.03
CA ARG A 204 -29.90 -0.59 3.79
C ARG A 204 -29.99 0.88 4.13
N VAL A 205 -28.96 1.63 3.75
CA VAL A 205 -28.97 3.10 3.87
C VAL A 205 -29.11 3.73 2.50
N GLN A 206 -29.71 4.92 2.46
CA GLN A 206 -29.74 5.71 1.26
C GLN A 206 -28.35 6.31 1.01
N LEU A 207 -27.77 5.96 -0.14
CA LEU A 207 -26.48 6.47 -0.58
C LEU A 207 -26.71 7.60 -1.60
N ALA A 208 -25.95 8.68 -1.46
CA ALA A 208 -25.94 9.80 -2.38
C ALA A 208 -24.56 9.95 -3.02
N THR A 209 -24.51 10.39 -4.27
CA THR A 209 -23.25 10.72 -4.93
C THR A 209 -22.64 11.96 -4.29
N HIS A 210 -21.42 11.82 -3.79
CA HIS A 210 -20.56 12.90 -3.34
C HIS A 210 -19.46 13.13 -4.38
N ARG A 211 -19.13 14.40 -4.63
CA ARG A 211 -17.99 14.81 -5.45
C ARG A 211 -17.05 15.64 -4.60
N LEU A 212 -15.76 15.35 -4.68
CA LEU A 212 -14.74 16.18 -4.05
C LEU A 212 -14.78 17.59 -4.66
N ARG A 213 -14.45 18.59 -3.84
CA ARG A 213 -14.51 20.01 -4.18
C ARG A 213 -13.56 20.35 -5.33
N ASP A 214 -12.42 19.68 -5.40
CA ASP A 214 -11.44 19.83 -6.48
C ASP A 214 -11.81 19.06 -7.76
N GLY A 215 -12.92 18.32 -7.75
CA GLY A 215 -13.40 17.52 -8.89
C GLY A 215 -12.57 16.26 -9.17
N SER A 216 -11.61 15.92 -8.30
CA SER A 216 -10.66 14.81 -8.52
C SER A 216 -11.30 13.42 -8.43
N ALA A 217 -12.33 13.26 -7.60
CA ALA A 217 -13.04 12.00 -7.45
C ALA A 217 -14.52 12.16 -7.10
N SER A 218 -15.28 11.10 -7.37
CA SER A 218 -16.68 10.94 -6.94
C SER A 218 -16.91 9.55 -6.36
N PHE A 219 -17.82 9.45 -5.39
CA PHE A 219 -18.17 8.20 -4.72
C PHE A 219 -19.56 8.31 -4.07
N LEU A 220 -20.15 7.17 -3.71
CA LEU A 220 -21.37 7.10 -2.94
C LEU A 220 -21.06 7.22 -1.44
N LEU A 221 -21.86 8.03 -0.74
CA LEU A 221 -21.77 8.23 0.70
C LEU A 221 -23.17 8.18 1.34
N PRO A 222 -23.34 7.61 2.54
CA PRO A 222 -24.61 7.69 3.26
C PRO A 222 -25.03 9.14 3.51
N GLN A 223 -26.34 9.40 3.42
CA GLN A 223 -26.87 10.71 3.79
C GLN A 223 -26.56 11.03 5.27
N GLY A 224 -26.14 12.27 5.53
CA GLY A 224 -25.82 12.75 6.88
C GLY A 224 -24.39 12.50 7.34
N TRP A 225 -23.58 11.72 6.60
CA TRP A 225 -22.16 11.58 6.91
C TRP A 225 -21.40 12.87 6.63
N GLN A 226 -20.45 13.18 7.49
CA GLN A 226 -19.52 14.28 7.26
C GLN A 226 -18.36 13.77 6.40
N CYS A 227 -17.94 14.60 5.45
CA CYS A 227 -16.79 14.31 4.60
C CYS A 227 -15.81 15.48 4.63
N GLN A 228 -14.57 15.18 5.02
CA GLN A 228 -13.44 16.08 4.95
C GLN A 228 -12.66 15.77 3.67
N ASP A 229 -12.56 16.77 2.80
CA ASP A 229 -11.87 16.69 1.53
C ASP A 229 -10.42 17.15 1.69
N HIS A 230 -9.48 16.32 1.20
CA HIS A 230 -8.05 16.61 1.21
C HIS A 230 -7.48 16.76 -0.22
N GLY A 231 -8.34 16.72 -1.23
CA GLY A 231 -8.00 16.83 -2.66
C GLY A 231 -7.27 15.60 -3.21
N LYS A 232 -7.01 15.61 -4.52
CA LYS A 232 -6.27 14.55 -5.24
C LYS A 232 -6.83 13.14 -5.05
N GLY A 233 -8.15 13.06 -4.95
CA GLY A 233 -8.91 11.84 -4.72
C GLY A 233 -8.86 11.36 -3.26
N THR A 234 -8.33 12.14 -2.32
CA THR A 234 -8.21 11.77 -0.90
C THR A 234 -9.25 12.47 -0.04
N PHE A 235 -9.81 11.73 0.91
CA PHE A 235 -10.87 12.19 1.79
C PHE A 235 -10.99 11.31 3.04
N VAL A 236 -11.60 11.86 4.08
CA VAL A 236 -12.04 11.13 5.26
C VAL A 236 -13.52 11.40 5.44
N ALA A 237 -14.35 10.36 5.38
CA ALA A 237 -15.77 10.47 5.65
C ALA A 237 -16.18 9.54 6.80
N GLY A 238 -17.16 9.97 7.58
CA GLY A 238 -17.63 9.19 8.72
C GLY A 238 -18.79 9.83 9.45
N GLU A 239 -19.22 9.15 10.50
CA GLU A 239 -20.19 9.67 11.47
C GLU A 239 -19.72 9.39 12.91
N PRO A 240 -20.26 10.11 13.92
CA PRO A 240 -19.90 9.89 15.33
C PRO A 240 -20.11 8.46 15.83
N GLY A 241 -20.92 7.65 15.14
CA GLY A 241 -21.16 6.23 15.44
C GLY A 241 -19.95 5.30 15.25
N GLY A 242 -18.84 5.80 14.72
CA GLY A 242 -17.59 5.03 14.54
C GLY A 242 -17.47 4.35 13.17
N TYR A 243 -18.34 4.71 12.22
CA TYR A 243 -18.21 4.31 10.83
C TYR A 243 -17.28 5.26 10.08
N SER A 244 -16.44 4.71 9.20
CA SER A 244 -15.58 5.52 8.34
C SER A 244 -15.47 4.97 6.92
N PHE A 245 -15.22 5.88 5.99
CA PHE A 245 -14.82 5.62 4.62
C PHE A 245 -13.72 6.60 4.22
N ILE A 246 -12.55 6.08 3.88
CA ILE A 246 -11.32 6.87 3.76
C ILE A 246 -10.62 6.50 2.45
N SER A 247 -10.26 7.52 1.67
CA SER A 247 -9.20 7.39 0.66
C SER A 247 -8.00 8.19 1.12
N GLY A 248 -6.89 7.51 1.38
CA GLY A 248 -5.69 8.13 1.95
C GLY A 248 -4.43 7.78 1.17
N ASN A 249 -3.42 8.64 1.32
CA ASN A 249 -2.07 8.40 0.82
C ASN A 249 -1.07 8.83 1.88
N VAL A 250 -0.14 7.95 2.22
CA VAL A 250 0.92 8.21 3.20
C VAL A 250 2.26 8.05 2.52
N GLU A 251 3.12 9.06 2.60
CA GLU A 251 4.47 9.01 2.05
C GLU A 251 5.48 8.71 3.17
N LEU A 252 6.46 7.85 2.86
CA LEU A 252 7.48 7.39 3.78
C LEU A 252 8.86 7.53 3.14
N LEU A 253 9.83 7.92 3.94
CA LEU A 253 11.23 7.90 3.54
C LEU A 253 11.86 6.55 3.87
N THR A 254 12.82 6.15 3.06
CA THR A 254 13.58 4.93 3.33
C THR A 254 14.74 5.23 4.30
N PRO A 255 15.16 4.25 5.14
CA PRO A 255 16.23 4.47 6.12
C PRO A 255 17.56 4.93 5.51
N GLN A 256 17.80 4.64 4.23
CA GLN A 256 19.00 5.04 3.48
C GLN A 256 19.16 6.56 3.39
N MET A 257 18.06 7.31 3.48
CA MET A 257 18.09 8.78 3.50
C MET A 257 18.65 9.36 4.80
N ARG A 258 18.80 8.54 5.86
CA ARG A 258 19.32 8.95 7.19
C ARG A 258 18.60 10.15 7.82
N VAL A 259 17.34 10.38 7.42
CA VAL A 259 16.48 11.41 8.00
C VAL A 259 15.90 10.89 9.30
N ASN A 260 16.03 11.65 10.38
CA ASN A 260 15.45 11.33 11.68
C ASN A 260 14.81 12.58 12.27
N HIS A 261 13.61 12.93 11.78
CA HIS A 261 12.83 14.08 12.26
C HIS A 261 11.50 13.60 12.86
N PRO A 262 11.10 14.10 14.04
CA PRO A 262 9.77 13.83 14.60
C PRO A 262 8.66 14.21 13.61
N GLY A 263 7.73 13.29 13.35
CA GLY A 263 6.63 13.49 12.39
C GLY A 263 6.89 12.98 10.97
N ILE A 264 8.13 12.62 10.61
CA ILE A 264 8.41 11.92 9.35
C ILE A 264 8.38 10.42 9.60
N LEU A 265 7.62 9.70 8.76
CA LEU A 265 7.61 8.24 8.78
C LEU A 265 8.81 7.71 8.00
N VAL A 266 9.65 6.94 8.68
CA VAL A 266 10.83 6.30 8.10
C VAL A 266 10.69 4.79 8.24
N SER A 267 10.72 4.09 7.12
CA SER A 267 10.58 2.63 7.07
C SER A 267 11.12 2.10 5.74
N PRO A 268 11.72 0.90 5.68
CA PRO A 268 11.95 0.23 4.40
C PRO A 268 10.63 0.04 3.66
N TYR A 269 10.69 -0.28 2.36
CA TYR A 269 9.48 -0.59 1.60
C TYR A 269 8.71 -1.76 2.24
N LEU A 270 7.42 -1.55 2.49
CA LEU A 270 6.53 -2.56 3.08
C LEU A 270 5.37 -2.86 2.14
N ALA A 271 5.00 -4.15 2.06
CA ALA A 271 3.72 -4.55 1.49
C ALA A 271 2.54 -3.95 2.28
N PRO A 272 1.34 -3.83 1.67
CA PRO A 272 0.18 -3.16 2.27
C PRO A 272 -0.18 -3.59 3.70
N GLY A 273 -0.17 -4.88 4.03
CA GLY A 273 -0.43 -5.37 5.39
C GLY A 273 0.56 -4.76 6.40
N PRO A 274 1.86 -5.10 6.33
CA PRO A 274 2.86 -4.52 7.23
C PRO A 274 2.88 -2.98 7.22
N ALA A 275 2.67 -2.34 6.06
CA ALA A 275 2.58 -0.89 5.95
C ALA A 275 1.42 -0.32 6.77
N TRP A 276 0.23 -0.92 6.65
CA TRP A 276 -0.96 -0.50 7.39
C TRP A 276 -0.77 -0.64 8.91
N GLN A 277 -0.21 -1.76 9.36
CA GLN A 277 0.09 -1.97 10.78
C GLN A 277 1.11 -0.94 11.29
N PHE A 278 2.18 -0.68 10.54
CA PHE A 278 3.19 0.31 10.91
C PHE A 278 2.61 1.72 11.01
N ILE A 279 1.88 2.17 9.98
CA ILE A 279 1.30 3.52 9.90
C ILE A 279 0.29 3.74 11.03
N THR A 280 -0.65 2.81 11.20
CA THR A 280 -1.72 2.95 12.20
C THR A 280 -1.17 2.91 13.64
N ALA A 281 -0.14 2.11 13.91
CA ALA A 281 0.54 2.11 15.19
C ALA A 281 1.29 3.43 15.44
N ARG A 282 2.00 3.94 14.43
CA ARG A 282 2.81 5.16 14.57
C ARG A 282 1.98 6.42 14.79
N TYR A 283 0.77 6.48 14.23
CA TYR A 283 -0.19 7.56 14.47
C TYR A 283 -1.10 7.32 15.69
N GLY A 284 -0.98 6.18 16.38
CA GLY A 284 -1.86 5.85 17.52
C GLY A 284 -3.33 5.72 17.13
N LEU A 285 -3.63 5.33 15.88
CA LEU A 285 -4.99 5.20 15.36
C LEU A 285 -5.63 3.86 15.70
N ALA A 286 -4.80 2.83 15.86
CA ALA A 286 -5.23 1.47 16.14
C ALA A 286 -4.30 0.81 17.15
N SER A 287 -4.87 0.06 18.08
CA SER A 287 -4.16 -0.91 18.91
C SER A 287 -4.74 -2.31 18.70
N ASN A 288 -3.97 -3.35 19.06
CA ASN A 288 -4.38 -4.76 18.92
C ASN A 288 -4.84 -5.14 17.50
N LEU A 289 -4.21 -4.58 16.46
CA LEU A 289 -4.55 -4.88 15.07
C LEU A 289 -4.25 -6.35 14.75
N ARG A 290 -5.26 -7.08 14.28
CA ARG A 290 -5.17 -8.49 13.88
C ARG A 290 -5.80 -8.70 12.51
N TYR A 291 -5.01 -9.23 11.59
CA TYR A 291 -5.52 -9.65 10.29
C TYR A 291 -6.35 -10.93 10.42
N GLU A 292 -7.59 -10.86 9.95
CA GLU A 292 -8.42 -12.03 9.73
C GLU A 292 -8.12 -12.66 8.37
N LYS A 293 -7.79 -11.81 7.39
CA LYS A 293 -7.41 -12.22 6.03
C LYS A 293 -6.55 -11.17 5.34
N VAL A 294 -5.57 -11.63 4.60
CA VAL A 294 -4.75 -10.85 3.68
C VAL A 294 -4.84 -11.53 2.32
N ILE A 295 -5.25 -10.80 1.29
CA ILE A 295 -5.44 -11.32 -0.07
C ILE A 295 -4.50 -10.57 -1.01
N PRO A 296 -3.39 -11.18 -1.43
CA PRO A 296 -2.51 -10.59 -2.43
C PRO A 296 -3.22 -10.43 -3.78
N ARG A 297 -3.17 -9.23 -4.36
CA ARG A 297 -3.73 -8.90 -5.68
C ARG A 297 -2.63 -8.77 -6.72
N ALA A 298 -1.93 -9.87 -6.96
CA ALA A 298 -0.82 -9.92 -7.94
C ALA A 298 -1.28 -9.64 -9.38
N ASP A 299 -2.56 -9.91 -9.68
CA ASP A 299 -3.23 -9.53 -10.92
C ASP A 299 -3.24 -8.01 -11.11
N VAL A 300 -3.70 -7.27 -10.10
CA VAL A 300 -3.77 -5.81 -10.11
C VAL A 300 -2.38 -5.19 -10.04
N ALA A 301 -1.49 -5.72 -9.19
CA ALA A 301 -0.12 -5.24 -9.07
C ALA A 301 0.63 -5.35 -10.41
N ARG A 302 0.42 -6.43 -11.17
CA ARG A 302 1.01 -6.60 -12.50
C ARG A 302 0.49 -5.57 -13.50
N GLN A 303 -0.82 -5.33 -13.54
CA GLN A 303 -1.43 -4.32 -14.41
C GLN A 303 -0.90 -2.91 -14.06
N MET A 304 -0.84 -2.58 -12.77
CA MET A 304 -0.29 -1.29 -12.32
C MET A 304 1.21 -1.17 -12.64
N GLY A 305 1.98 -2.24 -12.50
CA GLY A 305 3.40 -2.27 -12.83
C GLY A 305 3.71 -2.08 -14.33
N GLN A 306 2.74 -2.31 -15.22
CA GLN A 306 2.90 -2.01 -16.65
C GLN A 306 2.94 -0.50 -16.94
N VAL A 307 2.26 0.31 -16.13
CA VAL A 307 2.18 1.76 -16.29
C VAL A 307 3.04 2.52 -15.29
N TYR A 308 3.23 1.97 -14.09
CA TYR A 308 4.08 2.54 -13.05
C TYR A 308 5.51 1.99 -13.15
N THR A 309 6.35 2.68 -13.91
CA THR A 309 7.76 2.30 -14.13
C THR A 309 8.72 2.90 -13.10
N ALA A 310 8.20 3.64 -12.13
CA ALA A 310 9.01 4.30 -11.12
C ALA A 310 9.47 3.35 -10.01
N GLY A 311 8.95 2.13 -9.87
CA GLY A 311 9.45 1.21 -8.85
C GLY A 311 8.50 0.04 -8.57
N PRO A 312 8.73 -0.74 -7.50
CA PRO A 312 7.90 -1.89 -7.18
C PRO A 312 6.48 -1.44 -6.79
N VAL A 313 5.50 -2.26 -7.18
CA VAL A 313 4.09 -2.10 -6.79
C VAL A 313 3.62 -3.38 -6.12
N THR A 314 3.03 -3.27 -4.95
CA THR A 314 2.37 -4.37 -4.24
C THR A 314 0.96 -3.97 -3.86
N VAL A 315 0.01 -4.90 -4.02
CA VAL A 315 -1.42 -4.65 -3.80
C VAL A 315 -1.99 -5.80 -2.98
N GLU A 316 -2.72 -5.46 -1.92
CA GLU A 316 -3.40 -6.45 -1.07
C GLU A 316 -4.76 -5.92 -0.61
N GLU A 317 -5.67 -6.85 -0.38
CA GLU A 317 -6.89 -6.61 0.38
C GLU A 317 -6.72 -7.12 1.81
N LEU A 318 -7.09 -6.29 2.77
CA LEU A 318 -6.88 -6.54 4.18
C LEU A 318 -8.25 -6.57 4.87
N ILE A 319 -8.55 -7.69 5.54
CA ILE A 319 -9.68 -7.80 6.48
C ILE A 319 -9.08 -7.94 7.87
N TYR A 320 -9.43 -7.03 8.77
CA TYR A 320 -8.78 -6.97 10.08
C TYR A 320 -9.71 -6.44 11.16
N SER A 321 -9.35 -6.75 12.41
CA SER A 321 -9.95 -6.20 13.62
C SER A 321 -8.91 -5.40 14.39
N PHE A 322 -9.34 -4.39 15.13
CA PHE A 322 -8.49 -3.56 15.97
C PHE A 322 -9.31 -2.85 17.06
N THR A 323 -8.63 -2.24 18.02
CA THR A 323 -9.24 -1.32 18.98
C THR A 323 -8.98 0.11 18.51
N SER A 324 -10.04 0.90 18.30
CA SER A 324 -9.92 2.29 17.84
C SER A 324 -9.28 3.18 18.91
N ARG A 325 -8.90 4.40 18.53
CA ARG A 325 -8.38 5.41 19.46
C ARG A 325 -9.34 5.70 20.63
N GLU A 326 -10.64 5.56 20.39
CA GLU A 326 -11.71 5.71 21.40
C GLU A 326 -11.95 4.44 22.23
N GLY A 327 -11.12 3.41 22.09
CA GLY A 327 -11.22 2.16 22.85
C GLY A 327 -12.27 1.18 22.34
N LYS A 328 -12.86 1.41 21.16
CA LYS A 328 -13.94 0.57 20.63
C LYS A 328 -13.40 -0.58 19.77
N ALA A 329 -13.95 -1.78 19.97
CA ALA A 329 -13.69 -2.92 19.08
C ALA A 329 -14.22 -2.60 17.68
N THR A 330 -13.32 -2.57 16.70
CA THR A 330 -13.57 -2.08 15.35
C THR A 330 -13.10 -3.13 14.35
N ARG A 331 -13.83 -3.27 13.25
CA ARG A 331 -13.46 -4.09 12.11
C ARG A 331 -13.28 -3.22 10.88
N GLY A 332 -12.32 -3.59 10.03
CA GLY A 332 -11.96 -2.82 8.85
C GLY A 332 -11.74 -3.69 7.63
N TYR A 333 -11.98 -3.09 6.47
CA TYR A 333 -11.51 -3.55 5.18
C TYR A 333 -10.67 -2.46 4.54
N THR A 334 -9.51 -2.83 4.02
CA THR A 334 -8.63 -1.92 3.28
C THR A 334 -8.20 -2.56 1.97
N PHE A 335 -8.42 -1.87 0.85
CA PHE A 335 -7.71 -2.11 -0.40
C PHE A 335 -6.46 -1.23 -0.40
N GLY A 336 -5.29 -1.82 -0.24
CA GLY A 336 -4.02 -1.11 -0.06
C GLY A 336 -3.06 -1.33 -1.22
N ILE A 337 -2.31 -0.27 -1.56
CA ILE A 337 -1.31 -0.28 -2.63
C ILE A 337 -0.04 0.40 -2.10
N SER A 338 1.09 -0.29 -2.16
CA SER A 338 2.40 0.30 -1.87
C SER A 338 3.16 0.57 -3.18
N PHE A 339 3.59 1.81 -3.39
CA PHE A 339 4.39 2.25 -4.54
C PHE A 339 5.80 2.62 -4.09
N GLY A 340 6.82 1.95 -4.61
CA GLY A 340 8.23 2.29 -4.37
C GLY A 340 8.74 3.32 -5.37
N SER A 341 9.66 4.18 -4.94
CA SER A 341 10.34 5.13 -5.83
C SER A 341 11.53 4.52 -6.57
N ARG A 342 11.94 5.17 -7.66
CA ARG A 342 12.98 4.65 -8.59
C ARG A 342 14.35 4.62 -7.96
N LEU A 343 14.61 5.64 -7.16
CA LEU A 343 15.87 5.81 -6.45
C LEU A 343 15.89 5.05 -5.12
N GLY A 344 14.77 4.40 -4.74
CA GLY A 344 14.64 3.72 -3.46
C GLY A 344 14.77 4.67 -2.25
N THR A 345 14.50 5.97 -2.44
CA THR A 345 14.64 7.01 -1.41
C THR A 345 13.34 7.25 -0.63
N SER A 346 12.21 6.98 -1.28
CA SER A 346 10.88 7.02 -0.67
C SER A 346 9.97 5.93 -1.21
N TRP A 347 8.83 5.77 -0.56
CA TRP A 347 7.71 4.99 -1.05
C TRP A 347 6.41 5.55 -0.48
N SER A 348 5.28 5.20 -1.08
CA SER A 348 3.97 5.63 -0.61
C SER A 348 3.01 4.47 -0.43
N PHE A 349 2.11 4.61 0.53
CA PHE A 349 1.01 3.70 0.79
C PHE A 349 -0.30 4.42 0.50
N ARG A 350 -0.96 4.02 -0.59
CA ARG A 350 -2.30 4.50 -0.95
C ARG A 350 -3.34 3.47 -0.55
N HIS A 351 -4.46 3.91 0.00
CA HIS A 351 -5.48 3.00 0.46
C HIS A 351 -6.90 3.53 0.28
N LEU A 352 -7.82 2.59 0.16
CA LEU A 352 -9.25 2.81 0.25
C LEU A 352 -9.80 1.92 1.36
N THR A 353 -10.34 2.52 2.41
CA THR A 353 -10.60 1.87 3.69
C THR A 353 -12.01 2.15 4.17
N VAL A 354 -12.68 1.14 4.71
CA VAL A 354 -13.92 1.28 5.48
C VAL A 354 -13.75 0.64 6.85
N THR A 355 -14.28 1.29 7.88
CA THR A 355 -14.31 0.72 9.24
C THR A 355 -15.66 0.92 9.89
N ALA A 356 -15.98 0.07 10.86
CA ALA A 356 -17.16 0.19 11.72
C ALA A 356 -16.92 -0.54 13.05
N PRO A 357 -17.72 -0.26 14.10
CA PRO A 357 -17.79 -1.13 15.27
C PRO A 357 -17.96 -2.59 14.85
N ALA A 358 -17.22 -3.49 15.50
CA ALA A 358 -17.04 -4.87 15.05
C ALA A 358 -18.38 -5.61 14.85
N GLU A 359 -19.33 -5.39 15.75
CA GLU A 359 -20.68 -5.94 15.74
C GLU A 359 -21.56 -5.39 14.62
N ARG A 360 -21.25 -4.20 14.09
CA ARG A 360 -22.03 -3.50 13.04
C ARG A 360 -21.43 -3.66 11.65
N PHE A 361 -20.19 -4.12 11.54
CA PHE A 361 -19.50 -4.26 10.26
C PHE A 361 -20.19 -5.24 9.30
N GLY A 362 -20.60 -6.41 9.81
CA GLY A 362 -21.28 -7.44 9.01
C GLY A 362 -22.59 -6.95 8.38
N PRO A 363 -23.54 -6.40 9.18
CA PRO A 363 -24.79 -5.82 8.68
C PRO A 363 -24.60 -4.70 7.63
N TRP A 364 -23.48 -3.98 7.66
CA TRP A 364 -23.14 -2.88 6.74
C TRP A 364 -22.30 -3.30 5.53
N ALA A 365 -21.85 -4.55 5.46
CA ALA A 365 -20.93 -5.00 4.41
C ALA A 365 -21.44 -4.71 2.98
N GLY A 366 -22.75 -4.80 2.76
CA GLY A 366 -23.37 -4.45 1.47
C GLY A 366 -23.23 -2.97 1.11
N ASN A 367 -23.45 -2.07 2.06
CA ASN A 367 -23.28 -0.63 1.84
C ASN A 367 -21.80 -0.29 1.59
N PHE A 368 -20.90 -0.90 2.37
CA PHE A 368 -19.45 -0.72 2.18
C PHE A 368 -18.97 -1.18 0.81
N ALA A 369 -19.46 -2.32 0.32
CA ALA A 369 -19.14 -2.78 -1.03
C ALA A 369 -19.64 -1.79 -2.09
N ALA A 370 -20.83 -1.22 -1.92
CA ALA A 370 -21.35 -0.20 -2.83
C ALA A 370 -20.53 1.11 -2.78
N MET A 371 -20.14 1.57 -1.59
CA MET A 371 -19.29 2.75 -1.40
C MET A 371 -17.92 2.55 -2.04
N LEU A 372 -17.21 1.47 -1.71
CA LEU A 372 -15.91 1.12 -2.29
C LEU A 372 -15.99 0.98 -3.81
N GLY A 373 -16.98 0.24 -4.32
CA GLY A 373 -17.17 0.00 -5.75
C GLY A 373 -17.57 1.23 -6.56
N SER A 374 -18.11 2.26 -5.90
CA SER A 374 -18.52 3.52 -6.53
C SER A 374 -17.40 4.57 -6.64
N TYR A 375 -16.27 4.38 -5.96
CA TYR A 375 -15.16 5.33 -6.03
C TYR A 375 -14.62 5.40 -7.46
N ARG A 376 -14.57 6.61 -8.00
CA ARG A 376 -14.10 6.92 -9.35
C ARG A 376 -13.24 8.17 -9.30
N ILE A 377 -12.03 8.08 -9.84
CA ILE A 377 -11.22 9.26 -10.16
C ILE A 377 -11.74 9.85 -11.47
N ASN A 378 -11.78 11.17 -11.53
CA ASN A 378 -12.10 11.90 -12.76
C ASN A 378 -10.90 11.85 -13.71
N GLU A 379 -11.04 11.15 -14.83
CA GLU A 379 -9.98 10.95 -15.82
C GLU A 379 -9.42 12.27 -16.38
N ARG A 380 -10.29 13.25 -16.66
CA ARG A 380 -9.86 14.56 -17.17
C ARG A 380 -8.99 15.28 -16.14
N TRP A 381 -9.45 15.29 -14.89
CA TRP A 381 -8.68 15.86 -13.78
C TRP A 381 -7.32 15.17 -13.62
N ALA A 382 -7.28 13.84 -13.71
CA ALA A 382 -6.04 13.07 -13.58
C ALA A 382 -5.05 13.37 -14.73
N ALA A 383 -5.55 13.47 -15.96
CA ALA A 383 -4.75 13.85 -17.13
C ALA A 383 -4.17 15.27 -16.98
N ASP A 384 -4.99 16.23 -16.55
CA ASP A 384 -4.54 17.61 -16.33
C ASP A 384 -3.51 17.69 -15.19
N TYR A 385 -3.72 16.95 -14.11
CA TYR A 385 -2.77 16.87 -12.99
C TYR A 385 -1.42 16.30 -13.44
N ALA A 386 -1.42 15.23 -14.24
CA ALA A 386 -0.20 14.66 -14.79
C ALA A 386 0.52 15.65 -15.73
N ALA A 387 -0.22 16.33 -16.60
CA ALA A 387 0.33 17.35 -17.49
C ALA A 387 0.94 18.53 -16.73
N GLN A 388 0.29 19.00 -15.65
CA GLN A 388 0.84 20.02 -14.75
C GLN A 388 2.12 19.55 -14.05
N GLY A 389 2.15 18.31 -13.55
CA GLY A 389 3.35 17.72 -12.94
C GLY A 389 4.54 17.68 -13.92
N ALA A 390 4.29 17.26 -15.16
CA ALA A 390 5.32 17.22 -16.21
C ALA A 390 5.81 18.62 -16.62
N ARG A 391 4.95 19.65 -16.55
CA ARG A 391 5.36 21.05 -16.77
C ARG A 391 6.25 21.55 -15.62
N ARG A 392 5.81 21.37 -14.37
CA ARG A 392 6.57 21.79 -13.19
C ARG A 392 7.94 21.11 -13.10
N LEU A 393 8.05 19.84 -13.47
CA LEU A 393 9.34 19.15 -13.52
C LEU A 393 10.28 19.78 -14.55
N ARG A 394 9.78 20.13 -15.74
CA ARG A 394 10.57 20.82 -16.77
C ARG A 394 11.02 22.20 -16.30
N GLU A 395 10.15 22.95 -15.64
CA GLU A 395 10.50 24.25 -15.05
C GLU A 395 11.58 24.12 -13.98
N MET A 396 11.46 23.15 -13.05
CA MET A 396 12.50 22.90 -12.04
C MET A 396 13.83 22.48 -12.67
N GLN A 397 13.81 21.67 -13.73
CA GLN A 397 15.02 21.29 -14.47
C GLN A 397 15.68 22.51 -15.12
N GLN A 398 14.90 23.41 -15.72
CA GLN A 398 15.40 24.65 -16.30
C GLN A 398 15.98 25.58 -15.23
N GLN A 399 15.29 25.77 -14.10
CA GLN A 399 15.79 26.56 -12.98
C GLN A 399 17.08 25.99 -12.40
N THR A 400 17.14 24.67 -12.20
CA THR A 400 18.35 23.98 -11.72
C THR A 400 19.49 24.15 -12.73
N SER A 401 19.24 23.97 -14.02
CA SER A 401 20.25 24.20 -15.06
C SER A 401 20.74 25.65 -15.05
N ALA A 402 19.84 26.62 -14.94
CA ALA A 402 20.19 28.04 -14.89
C ALA A 402 21.04 28.36 -13.65
N MET A 403 20.73 27.77 -12.50
CA MET A 403 21.51 27.91 -11.27
C MET A 403 22.89 27.29 -11.41
N VAL A 404 23.00 26.09 -11.98
CA VAL A 404 24.30 25.44 -12.25
C VAL A 404 25.15 26.26 -13.21
N THR A 405 24.55 26.79 -14.29
CA THR A 405 25.24 27.67 -15.24
C THR A 405 25.73 28.95 -14.57
N ARG A 406 24.90 29.59 -13.73
CA ARG A 406 25.29 30.78 -12.98
C ARG A 406 26.45 30.48 -12.01
N ASN A 407 26.33 29.43 -11.21
CA ASN A 407 27.39 29.01 -10.30
C ASN A 407 28.69 28.70 -11.05
N ALA A 408 28.63 28.06 -12.22
CA ALA A 408 29.81 27.80 -13.04
C ALA A 408 30.45 29.08 -13.59
N GLN A 409 29.65 30.09 -13.93
CA GLN A 409 30.15 31.40 -14.36
C GLN A 409 30.81 32.15 -13.19
N GLU A 410 30.18 32.16 -12.01
CA GLU A 410 30.73 32.77 -10.79
C GLU A 410 32.06 32.11 -10.39
N ILE A 411 32.16 30.78 -10.43
CA ILE A 411 33.42 30.05 -10.17
C ILE A 411 34.49 30.44 -11.19
N ARG A 412 34.15 30.54 -12.49
CA ARG A 412 35.12 30.97 -13.51
C ARG A 412 35.60 32.40 -13.28
N GLN A 413 34.70 33.32 -12.95
CA GLN A 413 35.05 34.71 -12.64
C GLN A 413 35.93 34.81 -11.39
N MET A 414 35.61 34.07 -10.33
CA MET A 414 36.41 34.00 -9.12
C MET A 414 37.81 33.42 -9.40
N MET A 415 37.89 32.34 -10.18
CA MET A 415 39.16 31.72 -10.56
C MET A 415 40.01 32.66 -11.44
N GLN A 416 39.40 33.38 -12.37
CA GLN A 416 40.09 34.39 -13.18
C GLN A 416 40.59 35.54 -12.31
N ALA A 417 39.75 36.09 -11.43
CA ALA A 417 40.14 37.16 -10.52
C ALA A 417 41.32 36.73 -9.60
N ALA A 418 41.30 35.50 -9.08
CA ALA A 418 42.39 34.96 -8.28
C ALA A 418 43.66 34.67 -9.09
N TYR A 419 43.53 34.42 -10.39
CA TYR A 419 44.67 34.30 -11.31
C TYR A 419 45.28 35.67 -11.60
N ASP A 420 44.46 36.65 -11.96
CA ASP A 420 44.87 38.04 -12.22
C ASP A 420 45.55 38.63 -10.97
N GLU A 421 45.03 38.37 -9.78
CA GLU A 421 45.59 38.83 -8.51
C GLU A 421 46.96 38.19 -8.21
N ARG A 422 47.13 36.90 -8.53
CA ARG A 422 48.44 36.22 -8.45
C ARG A 422 49.43 36.81 -9.43
N GLN A 423 49.01 37.08 -10.66
CA GLN A 423 49.86 37.72 -11.66
C GLN A 423 50.29 39.11 -11.20
N ARG A 424 49.37 39.92 -10.66
CA ARG A 424 49.71 41.24 -10.11
C ARG A 424 50.70 41.18 -8.94
N SER A 425 50.53 40.19 -8.06
CA SER A 425 51.49 39.96 -6.98
C SER A 425 52.86 39.54 -7.49
N MET A 426 52.92 38.71 -8.54
CA MET A 426 54.18 38.30 -9.15
C MET A 426 54.91 39.47 -9.81
N ASP A 427 54.19 40.33 -10.53
CA ASP A 427 54.76 41.54 -11.15
C ASP A 427 55.40 42.46 -10.11
N TYR A 428 54.75 42.64 -8.95
CA TYR A 428 55.29 43.42 -7.84
C TYR A 428 56.55 42.79 -7.23
N ILE A 429 56.53 41.46 -7.02
CA ILE A 429 57.69 40.73 -6.50
C ILE A 429 58.89 40.86 -7.47
N ASP A 430 58.63 40.75 -8.78
CA ASP A 430 59.66 40.90 -9.80
C ASP A 430 60.22 42.33 -9.86
N TYR A 431 59.35 43.33 -9.72
CA TYR A 431 59.75 44.73 -9.58
C TYR A 431 60.66 44.96 -8.35
N GLN A 432 60.27 44.47 -7.17
CA GLN A 432 61.06 44.60 -5.94
C GLN A 432 62.40 43.88 -6.08
N ARG A 433 62.39 42.66 -6.62
CA ARG A 433 63.61 41.88 -6.88
C ARG A 433 64.54 42.60 -7.85
N THR A 434 64.02 43.14 -8.95
CA THR A 434 64.81 43.87 -9.95
C THR A 434 65.42 45.14 -9.36
N SER A 435 64.64 45.88 -8.57
CA SER A 435 65.08 47.11 -7.91
C SER A 435 66.18 46.81 -6.89
N TYR A 436 66.02 45.75 -6.08
CA TYR A 436 67.04 45.28 -5.15
C TYR A 436 68.35 44.86 -5.86
N ILE A 437 68.26 44.07 -6.93
CA ILE A 437 69.45 43.64 -7.71
C ILE A 437 70.19 44.84 -8.30
N ARG A 438 69.46 45.85 -8.76
CA ARG A 438 70.04 47.08 -9.35
C ARG A 438 70.48 48.10 -8.31
N GLY A 439 70.18 47.89 -7.02
CA GLY A 439 70.42 48.85 -5.96
C GLY A 439 69.66 50.16 -6.17
N GLN A 440 68.37 50.08 -6.49
CA GLN A 440 67.50 51.23 -6.81
C GLN A 440 66.26 51.29 -5.91
N GLN A 441 65.80 52.50 -5.55
CA GLN A 441 64.60 52.77 -4.73
C GLN A 441 63.75 53.76 -5.50
N ASP A 442 62.47 53.47 -5.63
CA ASP A 442 61.51 54.48 -6.04
C ASP A 442 60.83 55.10 -4.80
N TRP A 443 60.63 56.42 -4.87
CA TRP A 443 60.06 57.28 -3.83
C TRP A 443 58.92 58.11 -4.41
N ILE A 444 57.93 58.45 -3.60
CA ILE A 444 56.77 59.24 -4.00
C ILE A 444 56.81 60.60 -3.30
N SER A 445 56.80 61.68 -4.08
CA SER A 445 56.58 63.04 -3.54
C SER A 445 55.09 63.37 -3.54
N SER A 446 54.54 63.72 -2.38
CA SER A 446 53.14 64.12 -2.25
C SER A 446 52.91 65.57 -2.68
N MET A 447 53.91 66.44 -2.53
CA MET A 447 53.87 67.84 -2.96
C MET A 447 53.78 67.98 -4.49
N GLU A 448 54.32 67.03 -5.23
CA GLU A 448 54.24 66.98 -6.71
C GLU A 448 53.13 66.04 -7.21
N GLY A 449 52.05 65.86 -6.44
CA GLY A 449 50.89 65.09 -6.89
C GLY A 449 51.15 63.60 -7.08
N GLY A 450 52.16 63.04 -6.41
CA GLY A 450 52.51 61.63 -6.49
C GLY A 450 53.58 61.29 -7.53
N THR A 451 54.39 62.27 -7.93
CA THR A 451 55.52 62.08 -8.84
C THR A 451 56.56 61.12 -8.23
N VAL A 452 57.08 60.22 -9.06
CA VAL A 452 58.04 59.19 -8.62
C VAL A 452 59.48 59.67 -8.83
N TYR A 453 60.31 59.48 -7.82
CA TYR A 453 61.75 59.70 -7.87
C TYR A 453 62.48 58.37 -7.72
N ARG A 454 63.51 58.13 -8.53
CA ARG A 454 64.35 56.93 -8.46
C ARG A 454 65.72 57.27 -7.93
N SER A 455 66.14 56.65 -6.84
CA SER A 455 67.51 56.75 -6.30
C SER A 455 68.30 55.49 -6.65
N ASP A 456 69.54 55.63 -7.08
CA ASP A 456 70.49 54.56 -7.35
C ASP A 456 71.90 54.95 -6.89
N SER A 457 72.94 54.14 -7.15
CA SER A 457 74.31 54.42 -6.71
C SER A 457 74.92 55.76 -7.21
N TRP A 458 74.27 56.43 -8.15
CA TRP A 458 74.78 57.65 -8.79
C TRP A 458 74.04 58.91 -8.33
N GLY A 459 72.81 58.76 -7.85
CA GLY A 459 72.01 59.87 -7.35
C GLY A 459 70.52 59.58 -7.41
N THR A 460 69.73 60.64 -7.27
CA THR A 460 68.26 60.61 -7.32
C THR A 460 67.77 61.29 -8.59
N LYS A 461 66.78 60.71 -9.27
CA LYS A 461 66.21 61.19 -10.53
C LYS A 461 64.70 61.32 -10.45
N ASN A 462 64.14 62.45 -10.86
CA ASN A 462 62.71 62.57 -11.09
C ASN A 462 62.34 61.76 -12.35
N THR A 463 61.48 60.75 -12.22
CA THR A 463 61.16 59.84 -13.33
C THR A 463 60.24 60.47 -14.38
N THR A 464 59.59 61.59 -14.06
CA THR A 464 58.66 62.30 -14.94
C THR A 464 59.37 63.42 -15.72
N THR A 465 60.15 64.27 -15.05
CA THR A 465 60.86 65.39 -15.69
C THR A 465 62.25 65.02 -16.19
N GLY A 466 62.85 63.96 -15.64
CA GLY A 466 64.21 63.55 -15.93
C GLY A 466 65.30 64.30 -15.17
N GLU A 467 64.95 65.29 -14.33
CA GLU A 467 65.89 66.04 -13.48
C GLU A 467 66.67 65.09 -12.55
N THR A 468 67.98 65.29 -12.41
CA THR A 468 68.88 64.46 -11.58
C THR A 468 69.60 65.27 -10.51
N TRP A 469 69.82 64.64 -9.37
CA TRP A 469 70.58 65.13 -8.24
C TRP A 469 71.64 64.10 -7.87
N GLU A 470 72.91 64.44 -8.07
CA GLU A 470 74.04 63.51 -7.94
C GLU A 470 74.80 63.70 -6.61
N GLY A 471 75.52 62.65 -6.19
CA GLY A 471 76.40 62.67 -5.00
C GLY A 471 76.04 61.63 -3.95
N LYS A 472 77.01 61.30 -3.08
CA LYS A 472 76.88 60.23 -2.06
C LYS A 472 75.61 60.32 -1.18
N PRO A 473 75.15 61.50 -0.71
CA PRO A 473 73.92 61.59 0.10
C PRO A 473 72.62 61.25 -0.65
N TYR A 474 72.63 61.18 -1.98
CA TYR A 474 71.45 61.01 -2.82
C TYR A 474 71.37 59.63 -3.49
N ASP A 475 72.18 58.67 -3.03
CA ASP A 475 72.14 57.29 -3.51
C ASP A 475 71.14 56.40 -2.75
N TYR A 476 70.85 55.20 -3.27
CA TYR A 476 69.90 54.25 -2.65
C TYR A 476 70.16 53.95 -1.16
N VAL A 477 71.42 54.00 -0.73
CA VAL A 477 71.84 53.58 0.62
C VAL A 477 71.79 54.76 1.60
N HIS A 478 72.19 55.93 1.16
CA HIS A 478 72.33 57.12 2.00
C HIS A 478 71.15 58.07 1.91
N PHE A 479 70.30 57.93 0.88
CA PHE A 479 69.16 58.81 0.71
C PHE A 479 68.01 58.41 1.62
N GLU A 480 67.73 59.27 2.60
CA GLU A 480 66.68 59.05 3.61
C GLU A 480 65.27 59.43 3.11
N GLY A 481 65.09 59.63 1.79
CA GLY A 481 63.81 59.97 1.19
C GLY A 481 63.45 61.45 1.19
N ARG A 482 64.38 62.37 1.50
CA ARG A 482 64.08 63.81 1.54
C ARG A 482 64.12 64.45 0.15
N ASN A 483 62.99 64.94 -0.35
CA ASN A 483 62.86 65.54 -1.68
C ASN A 483 63.90 66.68 -1.87
N PRO A 484 64.82 66.56 -2.84
CA PRO A 484 65.91 67.52 -3.04
C PRO A 484 65.43 68.91 -3.49
N LYS A 485 64.19 69.04 -4.00
CA LYS A 485 63.64 70.28 -4.55
C LYS A 485 62.76 71.04 -3.55
N TYR A 486 61.95 70.34 -2.76
CA TYR A 486 60.95 70.98 -1.86
C TYR A 486 61.17 70.67 -0.38
N ASN A 487 62.24 69.95 -0.03
CA ASN A 487 62.58 69.64 1.35
C ASN A 487 61.51 68.81 2.11
N GLU A 488 60.72 68.02 1.36
CA GLU A 488 59.64 67.15 1.84
C GLU A 488 60.17 65.75 2.19
N GLN A 489 59.57 65.05 3.16
CA GLN A 489 59.81 63.61 3.32
C GLN A 489 58.99 62.79 2.32
N MET A 490 59.65 62.19 1.33
CA MET A 490 59.01 61.31 0.35
C MET A 490 58.76 59.92 0.94
N GLN A 491 57.74 59.26 0.40
CA GLN A 491 57.35 57.92 0.82
C GLN A 491 58.03 56.86 -0.06
N PRO A 492 58.73 55.86 0.50
CA PRO A 492 59.28 54.77 -0.30
C PRO A 492 58.17 53.91 -0.90
N VAL A 493 58.38 53.40 -2.12
CA VAL A 493 57.50 52.41 -2.75
C VAL A 493 57.86 51.00 -2.22
N ASP A 494 57.40 50.69 -1.02
CA ASP A 494 57.67 49.45 -0.28
C ASP A 494 56.47 48.50 -0.18
N SER A 495 55.34 48.90 -0.77
CA SER A 495 54.11 48.13 -0.79
C SER A 495 53.51 48.03 -2.19
N ARG A 496 52.82 46.90 -2.44
CA ARG A 496 52.14 46.65 -3.71
C ARG A 496 51.12 47.73 -4.06
N ALA A 497 50.39 48.27 -3.08
CA ALA A 497 49.40 49.31 -3.29
C ALA A 497 50.02 50.61 -3.84
N LEU A 498 51.21 50.99 -3.36
CA LEU A 498 51.93 52.16 -3.85
C LEU A 498 52.49 51.92 -5.25
N TRP A 499 53.05 50.73 -5.50
CA TRP A 499 53.56 50.33 -6.81
C TRP A 499 52.46 50.32 -7.88
N GLU A 500 51.29 49.73 -7.61
CA GLU A 500 50.18 49.70 -8.57
C GLU A 500 49.66 51.11 -8.89
N ARG A 501 49.62 52.01 -7.91
CA ARG A 501 49.08 53.38 -8.07
C ARG A 501 50.02 54.33 -8.81
N HIS A 502 51.33 54.18 -8.60
CA HIS A 502 52.32 55.17 -9.05
C HIS A 502 53.29 54.65 -10.11
N ILE A 503 53.44 53.33 -10.29
CA ILE A 503 54.44 52.74 -11.20
C ILE A 503 53.82 51.86 -12.28
N ARG A 504 52.88 50.96 -11.95
CA ARG A 504 52.31 49.97 -12.90
C ARG A 504 51.40 50.57 -14.01
N ARG A 505 51.04 51.85 -13.92
CA ARG A 505 49.95 52.50 -14.68
C ARG A 505 49.78 52.04 -16.12
#